data_AF-A0A2J6S920-F1
#
_entry.id   AF-A0A2J6S920-F1
#
_cell.length_a   1.000
_cell.length_b   1.000
_cell.length_c   1.000
_cell.angle_alpha   90.00
_cell.angle_beta   90.00
_cell.angle_gamma   90.00
#
_symmetry.space_group_name_H-M   'P 1'
#
loop_
_entity.id
_entity.type
_entity.pdbx_description
1 polymer ?
#
loop_
_entity_poly.entity_id
_entity_poly.type
_entity_poly.pdbx_seq_one_letter_code
_entity_poly.pdbx_strand_id
1 'polypeptide(L)'
;DILHSLESFANNPRYGKVLREHDETLDWIWHSRKDKTKESCPGFVEWLKNDKGIFWISGKPGAGKSTLMKYIHENITTMKLLTRRKEKPPVLVSFFFHDLGTPSEKTFSGLLHALLHQLLEQCPNLLPDILPRFQRLRRKLPCRSDAAGLWSETELQGAFLDIQQSDYDVKFLFLVDGLDECGENQSDMIRFLKKLSTRKTGSHPQFKVLCSGRPEIGIEFNTGDISSLAVQDYTSPDITKFARDSFNEACKTLLPVNPQPSENVGSW
;
A
#
# COMPACT_ATOMS: atom_id res chain seq x y z
N ASP A 1 3.67 19.98 18.55
CA ASP A 1 4.31 18.66 18.47
C ASP A 1 4.45 18.27 16.99
N ILE A 2 5.43 17.43 16.62
CA ILE A 2 5.68 17.05 15.20
C ILE A 2 4.51 16.21 14.69
N LEU A 3 4.10 15.17 15.42
CA LEU A 3 2.98 14.30 15.01
C LEU A 3 1.70 15.10 14.83
N HIS A 4 1.35 15.93 15.82
CA HIS A 4 0.19 16.81 15.73
C HIS A 4 0.21 17.77 14.52
N SER A 5 1.41 18.19 14.07
CA SER A 5 1.51 19.05 12.88
C SER A 5 1.27 18.32 11.55
N LEU A 6 1.30 16.99 11.54
CA LEU A 6 1.05 16.13 10.38
C LEU A 6 -0.36 15.51 10.41
N GLU A 7 -1.04 15.59 11.55
CA GLU A 7 -2.29 14.88 11.85
C GLU A 7 -3.45 15.26 10.91
N SER A 8 -3.50 16.51 10.43
CA SER A 8 -4.56 17.01 9.54
C SER A 8 -4.71 16.23 8.23
N PHE A 9 -3.63 15.57 7.79
CA PHE A 9 -3.58 14.76 6.58
C PHE A 9 -3.29 13.27 6.89
N ALA A 10 -3.23 12.88 8.17
CA ALA A 10 -2.82 11.53 8.56
C ALA A 10 -3.87 10.46 8.23
N ASN A 11 -5.15 10.84 8.23
CA ASN A 11 -6.24 9.91 7.97
C ASN A 11 -6.32 9.54 6.48
N ASN A 12 -6.31 8.24 6.17
CA ASN A 12 -6.54 7.71 4.84
C ASN A 12 -7.78 6.80 4.84
N PRO A 13 -9.00 7.36 4.88
CA PRO A 13 -10.23 6.59 5.09
C PRO A 13 -10.54 5.66 3.91
N ARG A 14 -9.97 5.94 2.72
CA ARG A 14 -10.05 5.04 1.57
C ARG A 14 -9.62 3.61 1.91
N TYR A 15 -8.56 3.42 2.70
CA TYR A 15 -8.07 2.11 3.13
C TYR A 15 -9.16 1.24 3.78
N GLY A 16 -9.96 1.85 4.67
CA GLY A 16 -11.06 1.19 5.36
C GLY A 16 -12.22 0.78 4.45
N LYS A 17 -12.41 1.51 3.34
CA LYS A 17 -13.48 1.26 2.36
C LYS A 17 -13.13 0.18 1.33
N VAL A 18 -11.86 -0.19 1.21
CA VAL A 18 -11.44 -1.27 0.32
C VAL A 18 -11.92 -2.61 0.86
N LEU A 19 -12.67 -3.35 0.05
CA LEU A 19 -13.16 -4.69 0.39
C LEU A 19 -11.98 -5.65 0.59
N ARG A 20 -12.15 -6.58 1.54
CA ARG A 20 -11.24 -7.72 1.69
C ARG A 20 -11.38 -8.67 0.51
N GLU A 21 -10.34 -9.45 0.31
CA GLU A 21 -10.31 -10.56 -0.62
C GLU A 21 -11.41 -11.59 -0.30
N HIS A 22 -11.81 -12.34 -1.32
CA HIS A 22 -12.66 -13.52 -1.13
C HIS A 22 -11.81 -14.67 -0.57
N ASP A 23 -12.42 -15.57 0.19
CA ASP A 23 -11.70 -16.70 0.80
C ASP A 23 -10.94 -17.51 -0.26
N GLU A 24 -9.68 -17.86 0.06
CA GLU A 24 -8.76 -18.64 -0.78
C GLU A 24 -8.51 -18.01 -2.17
N THR A 25 -8.51 -16.67 -2.26
CA THR A 25 -8.10 -15.93 -3.47
C THR A 25 -6.82 -15.13 -3.23
N LEU A 26 -6.20 -14.64 -4.31
CA LEU A 26 -4.98 -13.81 -4.30
C LEU A 26 -3.69 -14.48 -3.80
N ASP A 27 -3.75 -15.71 -3.28
CA ASP A 27 -2.59 -16.48 -2.82
C ASP A 27 -1.52 -16.68 -3.90
N TRP A 28 -1.91 -16.56 -5.17
CA TRP A 28 -0.99 -16.61 -6.31
C TRP A 28 0.12 -15.55 -6.22
N ILE A 29 -0.08 -14.44 -5.50
CA ILE A 29 0.94 -13.41 -5.31
C ILE A 29 2.18 -13.94 -4.57
N TRP A 30 2.01 -14.97 -3.75
CA TRP A 30 3.07 -15.60 -2.97
C TRP A 30 3.80 -16.71 -3.72
N HIS A 31 3.43 -16.98 -4.97
CA HIS A 31 4.12 -17.95 -5.79
C HIS A 31 5.54 -17.46 -6.11
N SER A 32 6.53 -18.31 -5.85
CA SER A 32 7.94 -18.02 -6.13
C SER A 32 8.40 -18.86 -7.31
N ARG A 33 9.39 -18.37 -8.06
CA ARG A 33 10.01 -19.06 -9.20
C ARG A 33 10.57 -20.45 -8.86
N LYS A 34 10.79 -20.72 -7.57
CA LYS A 34 11.26 -22.02 -7.06
C LYS A 34 10.16 -23.09 -6.99
N ASP A 35 8.88 -22.70 -7.02
CA ASP A 35 7.76 -23.65 -7.10
C ASP A 35 7.64 -24.18 -8.54
N LYS A 36 8.31 -25.30 -8.81
CA LYS A 36 8.31 -25.97 -10.12
C LYS A 36 6.91 -26.45 -10.58
N THR A 37 5.92 -26.41 -9.70
CA THR A 37 4.55 -26.88 -9.93
C THR A 37 3.58 -25.76 -10.34
N LYS A 38 4.02 -24.50 -10.35
CA LYS A 38 3.15 -23.33 -10.60
C LYS A 38 3.62 -22.60 -11.86
N GLU A 39 2.80 -22.67 -12.90
CA GLU A 39 3.13 -22.19 -14.26
C GLU A 39 3.30 -20.66 -14.36
N SER A 40 2.79 -19.90 -13.38
CA SER A 40 2.82 -18.44 -13.37
C SER A 40 3.42 -17.91 -12.07
N CYS A 41 4.59 -17.28 -12.16
CA CYS A 41 5.31 -16.67 -11.03
C CYS A 41 5.25 -15.14 -11.16
N PRO A 42 4.55 -14.42 -10.27
CA PRO A 42 4.41 -12.96 -10.33
C PRO A 42 5.69 -12.19 -10.02
N GLY A 43 6.73 -12.85 -9.52
CA GLY A 43 8.02 -12.21 -9.19
C GLY A 43 7.99 -11.34 -7.94
N PHE A 44 6.83 -11.24 -7.28
CA PHE A 44 6.63 -10.40 -6.10
C PHE A 44 7.44 -10.91 -4.90
N VAL A 45 7.48 -12.22 -4.66
CA VAL A 45 8.29 -12.80 -3.57
C VAL A 45 9.77 -12.53 -3.76
N GLU A 46 10.27 -12.67 -5.00
CA GLU A 46 11.66 -12.37 -5.33
C GLU A 46 11.97 -10.90 -5.09
N TRP A 47 11.06 -10.02 -5.50
CA TRP A 47 11.15 -8.59 -5.21
C TRP A 47 11.12 -8.31 -3.71
N LEU A 48 10.21 -8.89 -2.92
CA LEU A 48 10.18 -8.67 -1.47
C LEU A 48 11.48 -9.08 -0.78
N LYS A 49 12.09 -10.19 -1.20
CA LYS A 49 13.32 -10.72 -0.58
C LYS A 49 14.59 -9.98 -0.96
N ASN A 50 14.66 -9.43 -2.17
CA ASN A 50 15.85 -8.72 -2.65
C ASN A 50 15.88 -7.28 -2.14
N ASP A 51 16.94 -6.53 -2.44
CA ASP A 51 17.05 -5.11 -2.07
C ASP A 51 16.64 -4.19 -3.23
N LYS A 52 15.74 -4.64 -4.12
CA LYS A 52 15.24 -3.84 -5.24
C LYS A 52 14.17 -2.85 -4.76
N GLY A 53 14.21 -1.65 -5.34
CA GLY A 53 13.41 -0.49 -4.93
C GLY A 53 11.90 -0.64 -5.18
N ILE A 54 11.43 -0.25 -6.37
CA ILE A 54 9.98 -0.15 -6.66
C ILE A 54 9.44 -1.44 -7.29
N PHE A 55 8.21 -1.81 -6.93
CA PHE A 55 7.39 -2.81 -7.63
C PHE A 55 6.07 -2.20 -8.09
N TRP A 56 5.68 -2.50 -9.32
CA TRP A 56 4.50 -1.95 -9.95
C TRP A 56 3.41 -3.00 -10.17
N ILE A 57 2.26 -2.82 -9.52
CA ILE A 57 1.04 -3.60 -9.72
C ILE A 57 0.13 -2.82 -10.68
N SER A 58 0.11 -3.26 -11.93
CA SER A 58 -0.78 -2.70 -12.95
C SER A 58 -2.09 -3.47 -13.05
N GLY A 59 -3.10 -2.83 -13.63
CA GLY A 59 -4.29 -3.56 -14.04
C GLY A 59 -5.45 -2.67 -14.43
N LYS A 60 -6.41 -3.26 -15.14
CA LYS A 60 -7.61 -2.58 -15.63
C LYS A 60 -8.49 -2.08 -14.45
N PRO A 61 -9.38 -1.10 -14.68
CA PRO A 61 -10.42 -0.75 -13.70
C PRO A 61 -11.20 -1.99 -13.26
N GLY A 62 -11.48 -2.10 -11.96
CA GLY A 62 -12.19 -3.25 -11.41
C GLY A 62 -11.38 -4.56 -11.34
N ALA A 63 -10.11 -4.60 -11.75
CA ALA A 63 -9.29 -5.81 -11.71
C ALA A 63 -8.88 -6.28 -10.28
N GLY A 64 -9.29 -5.57 -9.22
CA GLY A 64 -8.99 -5.95 -7.83
C GLY A 64 -7.64 -5.45 -7.28
N LYS A 65 -7.00 -4.44 -7.91
CA LYS A 65 -5.71 -3.88 -7.46
C LYS A 65 -5.71 -3.43 -6.00
N SER A 66 -6.66 -2.59 -5.59
CA SER A 66 -6.76 -2.09 -4.22
C SER A 66 -6.98 -3.22 -3.21
N THR A 67 -7.83 -4.20 -3.55
CA THR A 67 -8.03 -5.41 -2.75
C THR A 67 -6.73 -6.20 -2.61
N LEU A 68 -5.96 -6.38 -3.68
CA LEU A 68 -4.65 -7.02 -3.63
C LEU A 68 -3.64 -6.22 -2.78
N MET A 69 -3.62 -4.89 -2.90
CA MET A 69 -2.76 -4.03 -2.07
C MET A 69 -3.10 -4.15 -0.58
N LYS A 70 -4.39 -4.19 -0.23
CA LYS A 70 -4.86 -4.40 1.14
C LYS A 70 -4.52 -5.79 1.66
N TYR A 71 -4.75 -6.83 0.84
CA TYR A 71 -4.37 -8.20 1.15
C TYR A 71 -2.87 -8.30 1.45
N ILE A 72 -2.00 -7.74 0.61
CA ILE A 72 -0.55 -7.69 0.84
C ILE A 72 -0.21 -6.95 2.14
N HIS A 73 -0.88 -5.81 2.42
CA HIS A 73 -0.64 -5.04 3.64
C HIS A 73 -0.96 -5.83 4.92
N GLU A 74 -2.11 -6.51 4.95
CA GLU A 74 -2.62 -7.21 6.13
C GLU A 74 -2.00 -8.62 6.28
N ASN A 75 -1.41 -9.19 5.23
CA ASN A 75 -0.90 -10.55 5.26
C ASN A 75 0.45 -10.67 5.99
N ILE A 76 0.51 -11.54 6.99
CA ILE A 76 1.72 -11.83 7.79
C ILE A 76 2.92 -12.31 6.94
N THR A 77 2.65 -12.88 5.77
CA THR A 77 3.69 -13.35 4.83
C THR A 77 4.54 -12.18 4.35
N THR A 78 3.97 -10.99 4.17
CA THR A 78 4.72 -9.78 3.81
C THR A 78 5.82 -9.49 4.83
N MET A 79 5.46 -9.46 6.11
CA MET A 79 6.40 -9.24 7.22
C MET A 79 7.47 -10.32 7.27
N LYS A 80 7.06 -11.61 7.15
CA LYS A 80 7.98 -12.76 7.17
C LYS A 80 9.00 -12.72 6.02
N LEU A 81 8.58 -12.29 4.83
CA LEU A 81 9.43 -12.26 3.64
C LEU A 81 10.39 -11.07 3.61
N LEU A 82 9.99 -9.92 4.18
CA LEU A 82 10.84 -8.73 4.29
C LEU A 82 11.89 -8.85 5.40
N THR A 83 11.55 -9.52 6.50
CA THR A 83 12.44 -9.69 7.65
C THR A 83 13.54 -10.69 7.30
N ARG A 84 14.82 -10.27 7.25
CA ARG A 84 15.93 -11.22 7.21
C ARG A 84 16.36 -11.60 8.63
N ARG A 85 17.06 -12.74 8.76
CA ARG A 85 17.57 -13.20 10.05
C ARG A 85 18.48 -12.14 10.67
N LYS A 86 18.24 -11.81 11.95
CA LYS A 86 18.98 -10.83 12.76
C LYS A 86 18.78 -9.35 12.40
N GLU A 87 17.84 -9.03 11.51
CA GLU A 87 17.45 -7.64 11.24
C GLU A 87 16.28 -7.20 12.13
N LYS A 88 16.10 -5.89 12.29
CA LYS A 88 14.90 -5.33 12.94
C LYS A 88 13.65 -5.68 12.13
N PRO A 89 12.48 -5.82 12.77
CA PRO A 89 11.22 -5.97 12.06
C PRO A 89 11.01 -4.80 11.07
N PRO A 90 10.56 -5.08 9.83
CA PRO A 90 10.23 -4.05 8.88
C PRO A 90 8.99 -3.27 9.34
N VAL A 91 8.86 -2.05 8.84
CA VAL A 91 7.72 -1.18 9.12
C VAL A 91 6.96 -0.91 7.84
N LEU A 92 5.65 -1.13 7.89
CA LEU A 92 4.75 -1.01 6.77
C LEU A 92 3.90 0.25 6.97
N VAL A 93 3.85 1.08 5.94
CA VAL A 93 2.99 2.24 5.88
C VAL A 93 2.29 2.26 4.54
N SER A 94 1.06 2.77 4.51
CA SER A 94 0.26 2.72 3.30
C SER A 94 -0.54 3.99 3.05
N PHE A 95 -0.81 4.24 1.78
CA PHE A 95 -1.66 5.32 1.32
C PHE A 95 -2.45 4.88 0.10
N PHE A 96 -3.76 5.04 0.16
CA PHE A 96 -4.68 4.68 -0.89
C PHE A 96 -5.28 5.97 -1.44
N PHE A 97 -4.92 6.29 -2.67
CA PHE A 97 -5.49 7.43 -3.36
C PHE A 97 -7.00 7.25 -3.56
N HIS A 98 -7.69 8.38 -3.53
CA HIS A 98 -9.10 8.45 -3.86
C HIS A 98 -9.42 9.73 -4.61
N ASP A 99 -9.60 9.63 -5.92
CA ASP A 99 -9.92 10.76 -6.81
C ASP A 99 -11.16 11.60 -6.37
N LEU A 100 -12.20 10.92 -5.87
CA LEU A 100 -13.42 11.51 -5.31
C LEU A 100 -13.31 11.86 -3.81
N GLY A 101 -12.13 11.65 -3.22
CA GLY A 101 -11.86 11.98 -1.82
C GLY A 101 -11.57 13.46 -1.57
N THR A 102 -11.23 13.74 -0.32
CA THR A 102 -10.73 15.06 0.11
C THR A 102 -9.39 15.39 -0.58
N PRO A 103 -8.97 16.67 -0.62
CA PRO A 103 -7.67 17.03 -1.20
C PRO A 103 -6.49 16.24 -0.61
N SER A 104 -6.55 15.89 0.68
CA SER A 104 -5.57 15.05 1.36
C SER A 104 -5.48 13.62 0.81
N GLU A 105 -6.56 13.11 0.20
CA GLU A 105 -6.63 11.75 -0.35
C GLU A 105 -6.20 11.65 -1.82
N LYS A 106 -5.99 12.79 -2.50
CA LYS A 106 -5.71 12.82 -3.95
C LYS A 106 -4.48 13.62 -4.36
N THR A 107 -3.70 14.10 -3.41
CA THR A 107 -2.51 14.94 -3.69
C THR A 107 -1.23 14.28 -3.21
N PHE A 108 -0.12 14.61 -3.87
CA PHE A 108 1.20 14.15 -3.45
C PHE A 108 1.56 14.65 -2.04
N SER A 109 1.23 15.90 -1.71
CA SER A 109 1.37 16.42 -0.35
C SER A 109 0.59 15.60 0.69
N GLY A 110 -0.64 15.19 0.37
CA GLY A 110 -1.45 14.31 1.22
C GLY A 110 -0.79 12.96 1.48
N LEU A 111 -0.27 12.31 0.42
CA LEU A 111 0.53 11.08 0.53
C LEU A 111 1.72 11.27 1.46
N LEU A 112 2.51 12.34 1.27
CA LEU A 112 3.71 12.57 2.07
C LEU A 112 3.39 12.77 3.55
N HIS A 113 2.35 13.55 3.87
CA HIS A 113 1.92 13.75 5.25
C HIS A 113 1.48 12.44 5.90
N ALA A 114 0.60 11.70 5.23
CA ALA A 114 0.04 10.46 5.78
C ALA A 114 1.12 9.41 6.04
N LEU A 115 2.02 9.20 5.07
CA LEU A 115 3.13 8.25 5.23
C LEU A 115 4.11 8.69 6.30
N LEU A 116 4.44 9.99 6.37
CA LEU A 116 5.36 10.51 7.37
C LEU A 116 4.78 10.39 8.79
N HIS A 117 3.50 10.71 8.95
CA HIS A 117 2.79 10.54 10.22
C HIS A 117 2.83 9.07 10.68
N GLN A 118 2.41 8.13 9.81
CA GLN A 118 2.43 6.70 10.13
C GLN A 118 3.82 6.19 10.49
N LEU A 119 4.87 6.66 9.81
CA LEU A 119 6.25 6.28 10.13
C LEU A 119 6.69 6.77 11.50
N LEU A 120 6.42 8.03 11.82
CA LEU A 120 6.82 8.62 13.10
C LEU A 120 6.05 8.03 14.28
N GLU A 121 4.80 7.65 14.06
CA GLU A 121 3.98 6.96 15.05
C GLU A 121 4.50 5.55 15.33
N GLN A 122 4.85 4.78 14.28
CA GLN A 122 5.39 3.43 14.43
C GLN A 122 6.88 3.41 14.85
N CYS A 123 7.63 4.45 14.53
CA CYS A 123 9.06 4.58 14.83
C CYS A 123 9.40 5.94 15.45
N PRO A 124 9.08 6.17 16.74
CA PRO A 124 9.42 7.41 17.43
C PRO A 124 10.93 7.73 17.45
N ASN A 125 11.78 6.72 17.26
CA ASN A 125 13.24 6.86 17.14
C ASN A 125 13.68 7.72 15.96
N LEU A 126 12.81 7.98 14.98
CA LEU A 126 13.07 8.85 13.83
C LEU A 126 12.79 10.34 14.12
N LEU A 127 12.09 10.66 15.22
CA LEU A 127 11.78 12.04 15.58
C LEU A 127 13.03 12.94 15.70
N PRO A 128 14.16 12.48 16.29
CA PRO A 128 15.39 13.28 16.35
C PRO A 128 15.93 13.68 14.99
N ASP A 129 15.77 12.83 13.95
CA ASP A 129 16.28 13.10 12.60
C ASP A 129 15.53 14.27 11.93
N ILE A 130 14.26 14.46 12.27
CA ILE A 130 13.36 15.47 11.66
C ILE A 130 13.26 16.73 12.53
N LEU A 131 13.55 16.61 13.83
CA LEU A 131 13.41 17.69 14.80
C LEU A 131 14.13 18.99 14.37
N PRO A 132 15.38 18.98 13.85
CA PRO A 132 16.05 20.19 13.39
C PRO A 132 15.28 20.90 12.26
N ARG A 133 14.72 20.14 11.31
CA ARG A 133 13.89 20.68 10.22
C ARG A 133 12.63 21.31 10.78
N PHE A 134 11.92 20.58 11.64
CA PHE A 134 10.69 21.07 12.25
C PHE A 134 10.91 22.37 13.04
N GLN A 135 11.97 22.45 13.84
CA GLN A 135 12.32 23.66 14.59
C GLN A 135 12.66 24.84 13.67
N ARG A 136 13.34 24.59 12.54
CA ARG A 136 13.61 25.62 11.52
C ARG A 136 12.32 26.13 10.89
N LEU A 137 11.37 25.26 10.59
CA LEU A 137 10.08 25.65 10.02
C LEU A 137 9.24 26.45 11.02
N ARG A 138 9.17 25.99 12.27
CA ARG A 138 8.42 26.71 13.32
C ARG A 138 8.94 28.11 13.58
N ARG A 139 10.25 28.34 13.48
CA ARG A 139 10.83 29.70 13.61
C ARG A 139 10.46 30.63 12.46
N LYS A 140 10.12 30.09 11.29
CA LYS A 140 9.71 30.88 10.11
C LYS A 140 8.22 31.19 10.10
N LEU A 141 7.40 30.48 10.88
CA LEU A 141 5.98 30.75 10.97
C LEU A 141 5.71 32.05 11.74
N PRO A 142 4.82 32.92 11.24
CA PRO A 142 4.27 34.02 12.02
C PRO A 142 3.61 33.49 13.31
N CYS A 143 3.68 34.26 14.40
CA CYS A 143 3.21 33.86 15.74
C CYS A 143 1.69 33.53 15.86
N ARG A 144 0.92 33.62 14.77
CA ARG A 144 -0.54 33.36 14.72
C ARG A 144 -0.97 32.44 13.57
N SER A 145 -0.02 31.85 12.84
CA SER A 145 -0.36 30.91 11.77
C SER A 145 -0.67 29.53 12.34
N ASP A 146 -1.62 28.84 11.72
CA ASP A 146 -1.87 27.44 12.05
C ASP A 146 -0.63 26.57 11.75
N ALA A 147 -0.57 25.39 12.37
CA ALA A 147 0.46 24.41 12.06
C ALA A 147 0.21 23.70 10.72
N ALA A 148 -1.00 23.84 10.14
CA ALA A 148 -1.39 23.14 8.90
C ALA A 148 -0.63 23.68 7.68
N GLY A 149 -0.18 24.95 7.70
CA GLY A 149 0.70 25.53 6.69
C GLY A 149 2.21 25.32 6.90
N LEU A 150 2.62 24.58 7.93
CA LEU A 150 4.05 24.41 8.28
C LEU A 150 4.82 23.60 7.23
N TRP A 151 4.17 22.58 6.68
CA TRP A 151 4.80 21.58 5.83
C TRP A 151 4.43 21.82 4.36
N SER A 152 5.37 22.40 3.61
CA SER A 152 5.28 22.37 2.15
C SER A 152 5.70 20.99 1.63
N GLU A 153 5.29 20.66 0.39
CA GLU A 153 5.69 19.42 -0.27
C GLU A 153 7.21 19.21 -0.26
N THR A 154 7.98 20.28 -0.55
CA THR A 154 9.45 20.26 -0.50
C THR A 154 10.00 19.95 0.89
N GLU A 155 9.37 20.46 1.95
CA GLU A 155 9.81 20.21 3.33
C GLU A 155 9.48 18.79 3.78
N LEU A 156 8.34 18.25 3.36
CA LEU A 156 7.99 16.84 3.60
C LEU A 156 8.95 15.90 2.89
N GLN A 157 9.22 16.14 1.59
CA GLN A 157 10.24 15.40 0.86
C GLN A 157 11.59 15.47 1.57
N GLY A 158 11.95 16.66 2.06
CA GLY A 158 13.15 16.86 2.87
C GLY A 158 13.17 16.03 4.14
N ALA A 159 12.04 15.92 4.86
CA ALA A 159 11.94 15.12 6.08
C ALA A 159 12.22 13.63 5.83
N PHE A 160 11.68 13.06 4.75
CA PHE A 160 12.01 11.68 4.34
C PHE A 160 13.48 11.51 3.98
N LEU A 161 14.08 12.51 3.33
CA LEU A 161 15.51 12.46 3.00
C LEU A 161 16.39 12.54 4.24
N ASP A 162 15.98 13.30 5.27
CA ASP A 162 16.65 13.34 6.57
C ASP A 162 16.56 11.96 7.25
N ILE A 163 15.37 11.35 7.28
CA ILE A 163 15.18 9.96 7.77
C ILE A 163 16.10 9.01 7.00
N GLN A 164 16.21 9.13 5.68
CA GLN A 164 17.06 8.26 4.86
C GLN A 164 18.56 8.42 5.20
N GLN A 165 18.99 9.51 5.84
CA GLN A 165 20.35 9.68 6.35
C GLN A 165 20.53 9.17 7.79
N SER A 166 19.46 8.79 8.48
CA SER A 166 19.52 8.23 9.83
C SER A 166 20.41 6.98 9.87
N ASP A 167 21.01 6.71 11.03
CA ASP A 167 21.72 5.46 11.30
C ASP A 167 20.76 4.35 11.77
N TYR A 168 19.46 4.56 11.61
CA TYR A 168 18.43 3.61 11.99
C TYR A 168 18.26 2.50 10.94
N ASP A 169 19.08 1.44 11.04
CA ASP A 169 19.01 0.30 10.13
C ASP A 169 17.68 -0.48 10.26
N VAL A 170 16.73 -0.14 9.38
CA VAL A 170 15.38 -0.72 9.31
C VAL A 170 14.91 -0.71 7.86
N LYS A 171 14.00 -1.63 7.53
CA LYS A 171 13.34 -1.67 6.23
C LYS A 171 11.94 -1.07 6.33
N PHE A 172 11.66 -0.10 5.48
CA PHE A 172 10.34 0.46 5.29
C PHE A 172 9.73 -0.08 4.00
N LEU A 173 8.49 -0.57 4.07
CA LEU A 173 7.69 -0.86 2.87
C LEU A 173 6.55 0.15 2.79
N PHE A 174 6.56 0.96 1.73
CA PHE A 174 5.50 1.91 1.42
C PHE A 174 4.56 1.25 0.41
N LEU A 175 3.28 1.18 0.73
CA LEU A 175 2.25 0.72 -0.18
C LEU A 175 1.45 1.94 -0.66
N VAL A 176 1.50 2.21 -1.96
CA VAL A 176 0.85 3.35 -2.58
C VAL A 176 -0.15 2.83 -3.62
N ASP A 177 -1.42 2.79 -3.26
CA ASP A 177 -2.49 2.31 -4.13
C ASP A 177 -3.15 3.45 -4.92
N GLY A 178 -3.44 3.23 -6.20
CA GLY A 178 -4.16 4.19 -7.04
C GLY A 178 -3.30 5.37 -7.47
N LEU A 179 -2.03 5.15 -7.82
CA LEU A 179 -1.10 6.22 -8.18
C LEU A 179 -1.57 7.05 -9.40
N ASP A 180 -2.43 6.47 -10.26
CA ASP A 180 -3.12 7.16 -11.36
C ASP A 180 -4.20 8.15 -10.91
N GLU A 181 -4.65 8.09 -9.66
CA GLU A 181 -5.65 8.98 -9.08
C GLU A 181 -5.03 10.22 -8.39
N CYS A 182 -3.71 10.38 -8.47
CA CYS A 182 -3.02 11.59 -7.99
C CYS A 182 -3.35 12.77 -8.91
N GLY A 183 -4.06 13.78 -8.38
CA GLY A 183 -4.62 14.86 -9.19
C GLY A 183 -3.58 15.80 -9.79
N GLU A 184 -2.44 15.98 -9.13
CA GLU A 184 -1.37 16.90 -9.55
C GLU A 184 0.02 16.33 -9.21
N ASN A 185 1.07 16.88 -9.84
CA ASN A 185 2.49 16.58 -9.55
C ASN A 185 2.87 15.09 -9.62
N GLN A 186 2.16 14.30 -10.42
CA GLN A 186 2.39 12.85 -10.51
C GLN A 186 3.83 12.51 -10.89
N SER A 187 4.42 13.21 -11.86
CA SER A 187 5.81 12.96 -12.27
C SER A 187 6.82 13.32 -11.17
N ASP A 188 6.55 14.35 -10.37
CA ASP A 188 7.40 14.73 -9.23
C ASP A 188 7.28 13.70 -8.10
N MET A 189 6.07 13.22 -7.83
CA MET A 189 5.83 12.09 -6.92
C MET A 189 6.62 10.85 -7.35
N ILE A 190 6.51 10.44 -8.62
CA ILE A 190 7.21 9.28 -9.15
C ILE A 190 8.73 9.47 -9.04
N ARG A 191 9.24 10.66 -9.39
CA ARG A 191 10.66 11.00 -9.23
C ARG A 191 11.11 10.88 -7.77
N PHE A 192 10.30 11.38 -6.84
CA PHE A 192 10.60 11.31 -5.42
C PHE A 192 10.57 9.87 -4.89
N LEU A 193 9.55 9.08 -5.21
CA LEU A 193 9.48 7.66 -4.81
C LEU A 193 10.67 6.86 -5.37
N LYS A 194 11.06 7.12 -6.63
CA LYS A 194 12.27 6.55 -7.24
C LYS A 194 13.50 6.93 -6.43
N LYS A 195 13.69 8.22 -6.14
CA LYS A 195 14.81 8.73 -5.34
C LYS A 195 14.86 8.11 -3.94
N LEU A 196 13.73 8.03 -3.24
CA LEU A 196 13.63 7.46 -1.90
C LEU A 196 13.98 5.96 -1.89
N SER A 197 13.52 5.23 -2.91
CA SER A 197 13.82 3.80 -3.09
C SER A 197 15.26 3.49 -3.52
N THR A 198 16.10 4.51 -3.76
CA THR A 198 17.51 4.28 -4.09
C THR A 198 18.26 3.76 -2.87
N ARG A 199 18.90 2.60 -3.04
CA ARG A 199 19.68 1.96 -1.99
C ARG A 199 20.83 2.86 -1.54
N LYS A 200 20.95 3.02 -0.22
CA LYS A 200 22.13 3.62 0.42
C LYS A 200 23.06 2.52 0.91
N THR A 201 24.37 2.76 0.78
CA THR A 201 25.42 1.92 1.35
C THR A 201 25.60 2.25 2.82
N GLY A 202 25.75 1.24 3.68
CA GLY A 202 25.92 1.45 5.12
C GLY A 202 24.68 1.08 5.92
N SER A 203 24.67 1.47 7.19
CA SER A 203 23.61 1.15 8.16
C SER A 203 22.54 2.25 8.15
N HIS A 204 21.83 2.37 7.03
CA HIS A 204 20.79 3.37 6.82
C HIS A 204 19.44 2.72 6.54
N PRO A 205 18.33 3.41 6.83
CA PRO A 205 17.02 2.96 6.43
C PRO A 205 16.92 2.61 4.95
N GLN A 206 16.25 1.50 4.66
CA GLN A 206 16.01 1.03 3.30
C GLN A 206 14.53 1.19 2.98
N PHE A 207 14.22 1.88 1.89
CA PHE A 207 12.85 2.10 1.45
C PHE A 207 12.52 1.21 0.26
N LYS A 208 11.44 0.44 0.40
CA LYS A 208 10.77 -0.26 -0.68
C LYS A 208 9.44 0.39 -0.96
N VAL A 209 9.08 0.43 -2.23
CA VAL A 209 7.82 1.05 -2.65
C VAL A 209 7.05 0.05 -3.50
N LEU A 210 5.89 -0.35 -3.02
CA LEU A 210 4.90 -1.08 -3.80
C LEU A 210 3.88 -0.06 -4.30
N CYS A 211 3.80 0.13 -5.59
CA CYS A 211 2.85 1.04 -6.21
C CYS A 211 1.81 0.26 -7.01
N SER A 212 0.56 0.73 -7.00
CA SER A 212 -0.49 0.23 -7.89
C SER A 212 -1.03 1.34 -8.78
N GLY A 213 -1.58 0.97 -9.94
CA GLY A 213 -2.36 1.89 -10.76
C GLY A 213 -2.64 1.35 -12.15
N ARG A 214 -2.99 2.23 -13.08
CA ARG A 214 -3.27 1.84 -14.46
C ARG A 214 -2.01 1.64 -15.31
N PRO A 215 -2.02 0.74 -16.31
CA PRO A 215 -0.84 0.42 -17.11
C PRO A 215 -0.13 1.63 -17.74
N GLU A 216 -0.86 2.68 -18.09
CA GLU A 216 -0.33 3.88 -18.77
C GLU A 216 0.68 4.62 -17.89
N ILE A 217 0.42 4.71 -16.57
CA ILE A 217 1.34 5.33 -15.61
C ILE A 217 2.58 4.47 -15.38
N GLY A 218 2.45 3.16 -15.54
CA GLY A 218 3.56 2.23 -15.44
C GLY A 218 4.72 2.59 -16.37
N ILE A 219 4.45 3.26 -17.50
CA ILE A 219 5.47 3.72 -18.46
C ILE A 219 6.43 4.74 -17.81
N GLU A 220 5.93 5.61 -16.94
CA GLU A 220 6.77 6.58 -16.21
C GLU A 220 7.70 5.91 -15.20
N PHE A 221 7.32 4.74 -14.72
CA PHE A 221 8.18 3.86 -13.94
C PHE A 221 9.20 3.15 -14.85
N ASN A 222 8.79 2.73 -16.04
CA ASN A 222 9.48 1.81 -16.96
C ASN A 222 10.77 2.31 -17.66
N THR A 223 11.46 3.31 -17.11
CA THR A 223 12.77 3.75 -17.62
C THR A 223 13.94 2.81 -17.24
N GLY A 224 13.65 1.54 -16.87
CA GLY A 224 14.62 0.52 -16.42
C GLY A 224 13.98 -0.79 -15.90
N ASP A 225 14.77 -1.65 -15.22
CA ASP A 225 14.42 -2.97 -14.65
C ASP A 225 13.43 -2.93 -13.45
N ILE A 226 12.29 -2.24 -13.58
CA ILE A 226 11.26 -2.27 -12.53
C ILE A 226 10.49 -3.58 -12.60
N SER A 227 10.42 -4.28 -11.46
CA SER A 227 9.63 -5.50 -11.34
C SER A 227 8.15 -5.12 -11.36
N SER A 228 7.38 -5.74 -12.23
CA SER A 228 5.95 -5.42 -12.41
C SER A 228 5.13 -6.68 -12.63
N LEU A 229 3.84 -6.57 -12.32
CA LEU A 229 2.82 -7.55 -12.68
C LEU A 229 1.55 -6.84 -13.14
N ALA A 230 0.73 -7.54 -13.90
CA ALA A 230 -0.62 -7.10 -14.25
C ALA A 230 -1.64 -8.03 -13.61
N VAL A 231 -2.51 -7.49 -12.74
CA VAL A 231 -3.39 -8.30 -11.88
C VAL A 231 -4.29 -9.23 -12.69
N GLN A 232 -4.84 -8.75 -13.80
CA GLN A 232 -5.75 -9.55 -14.64
C GLN A 232 -5.11 -10.81 -15.24
N ASP A 233 -3.78 -10.90 -15.28
CA ASP A 233 -3.08 -12.07 -15.81
C ASP A 233 -3.07 -13.25 -14.81
N TYR A 234 -3.47 -13.02 -13.56
CA TYR A 234 -3.40 -13.99 -12.48
C TYR A 234 -4.76 -14.27 -11.81
N THR A 235 -5.75 -13.40 -11.97
CA THR A 235 -7.02 -13.48 -11.22
C THR A 235 -8.11 -14.32 -11.89
N SER A 236 -7.88 -14.91 -13.06
CA SER A 236 -8.92 -15.70 -13.76
C SER A 236 -9.47 -16.87 -12.93
N PRO A 237 -8.62 -17.69 -12.25
CA PRO A 237 -9.11 -18.74 -11.35
C PRO A 237 -9.92 -18.18 -10.17
N ASP A 238 -9.43 -17.10 -9.56
CA ASP A 238 -10.05 -16.44 -8.41
C ASP A 238 -11.44 -15.88 -8.75
N ILE A 239 -11.58 -15.21 -9.90
CA ILE A 239 -12.86 -14.70 -10.40
C ILE A 239 -13.85 -15.85 -10.62
N THR A 240 -13.39 -16.97 -11.18
CA THR A 240 -14.24 -18.15 -11.41
C THR A 240 -14.74 -18.73 -10.09
N LYS A 241 -13.86 -18.81 -9.07
CA LYS A 241 -14.23 -19.25 -7.73
C LYS A 241 -15.23 -18.30 -7.07
N PHE A 242 -14.93 -17.00 -7.05
CA PHE A 242 -15.82 -15.98 -6.50
C PHE A 242 -17.22 -16.02 -7.15
N ALA A 243 -17.30 -16.11 -8.47
CA ALA A 243 -18.58 -16.19 -9.18
C ALA A 243 -19.37 -17.45 -8.81
N ARG A 244 -18.71 -18.60 -8.71
CA ARG A 244 -19.33 -19.87 -8.30
C ARG A 244 -19.83 -19.79 -6.85
N ASP A 245 -19.00 -19.32 -5.93
CA ASP A 245 -19.33 -19.24 -4.51
C ASP A 245 -20.49 -18.27 -4.29
N SER A 246 -20.44 -17.09 -4.93
CA SER A 246 -21.52 -16.09 -4.90
C SER A 246 -22.84 -16.64 -5.46
N PHE A 247 -22.78 -17.37 -6.58
CA PHE A 247 -23.97 -18.00 -7.17
C PHE A 247 -24.57 -19.04 -6.24
N ASN A 248 -23.74 -19.93 -5.67
CA ASN A 248 -24.19 -20.95 -4.74
C ASN A 248 -24.82 -20.36 -3.47
N GLU A 249 -24.25 -19.28 -2.93
CA GLU A 249 -24.79 -18.56 -1.79
C GLU A 249 -26.16 -17.92 -2.10
N ALA A 250 -26.27 -17.27 -3.27
CA ALA A 250 -27.53 -16.72 -3.73
C ALA A 250 -28.61 -17.81 -3.90
N CYS A 251 -28.27 -18.95 -4.49
CA CYS A 251 -29.20 -20.07 -4.61
C CYS A 251 -29.69 -20.61 -3.26
N LYS A 252 -28.82 -20.71 -2.25
CA LYS A 252 -29.22 -21.13 -0.90
C LYS A 252 -30.20 -20.15 -0.24
N THR A 253 -30.04 -18.87 -0.52
CA THR A 253 -30.88 -17.81 0.05
C THR A 253 -32.23 -17.71 -0.65
N LEU A 254 -32.27 -17.98 -1.95
CA LEU A 254 -33.47 -17.83 -2.79
C LEU A 254 -34.33 -19.10 -2.90
N LEU A 255 -33.77 -20.29 -2.63
CA LEU A 255 -34.54 -21.52 -2.62
C LEU A 255 -35.24 -21.69 -1.26
N PRO A 256 -36.58 -21.75 -1.20
CA PRO A 256 -37.28 -21.98 0.06
C PRO A 256 -36.84 -23.32 0.65
N VAL A 257 -36.49 -23.32 1.94
CA VAL A 257 -36.35 -24.55 2.74
C VAL A 257 -37.66 -25.32 2.56
N ASN A 258 -37.55 -26.51 1.97
CA ASN A 258 -38.68 -27.40 1.67
C ASN A 258 -39.67 -27.41 2.85
N PRO A 259 -40.95 -27.05 2.69
CA PRO A 259 -41.92 -27.22 3.76
C PRO A 259 -41.98 -28.71 4.09
N GLN A 260 -41.79 -29.06 5.36
CA GLN A 260 -41.95 -30.41 5.88
C GLN A 260 -43.26 -31.01 5.36
N PRO A 261 -43.29 -32.29 4.92
CA PRO A 261 -44.51 -32.92 4.48
C PRO A 261 -45.52 -32.89 5.64
N SER A 262 -46.69 -32.28 5.42
CA SER A 262 -47.77 -32.29 6.40
C SER A 262 -48.22 -33.74 6.60
N GLU A 263 -47.92 -34.31 7.77
CA GLU A 263 -48.60 -35.49 8.28
C GLU A 263 -50.07 -35.14 8.50
N ASN A 264 -50.87 -35.25 7.43
CA ASN A 264 -52.31 -35.28 7.57
C ASN A 264 -52.72 -36.65 8.11
N VAL A 265 -52.85 -36.66 9.43
CA VAL A 265 -53.79 -37.45 10.21
C VAL A 265 -55.15 -37.49 9.51
N GLY A 266 -55.70 -38.68 9.27
CA GLY A 266 -57.06 -38.83 8.76
C GLY A 266 -57.39 -40.22 8.22
N SER A 267 -57.40 -41.23 9.10
CA SER A 267 -58.08 -42.50 8.84
C SER A 267 -59.60 -42.29 8.86
N TRP A 268 -60.30 -42.73 7.81
CA TRP A 268 -61.74 -43.00 7.82
C TRP A 268 -62.02 -44.42 8.25
#